data_AF-A0A1G7RCY1-F1
#
_entry.id   AF-A0A1G7RCY1-F1
#
_cell.length_a   1.000
_cell.length_b   1.000
_cell.length_c   1.000
_cell.angle_alpha   90.00
_cell.angle_beta   90.00
_cell.angle_gamma   90.00
#
_symmetry.space_group_name_H-M   'P 1'
#
loop_
_entity.id
_entity.type
_entity.pdbx_description
1 polymer ?
#
loop_
_entity_poly.entity_id
_entity_poly.type
_entity_poly.pdbx_seq_one_letter_code
_entity_poly.pdbx_strand_id
1 'polypeptide(L)'
;MRWQDRHTSWFRRAVRPGRVLRGLGREERGTAAAEFALLITPLMVIMFGIVQFGLAFSVYNTMTDAARRAARAVAVQGEAPGNAGTIAQNSLQSWGHTQFSVDTEVAPDGRVTVRISTGLSEAALINPVGLIPDDAQLSTRVVMRRLPGAGGGS
;
A
#
# COMPACT_ATOMS: atom_id res chain seq x y z
N MET A 1 35.46 -98.48 6.69
CA MET A 1 36.06 -97.28 7.32
C MET A 1 35.95 -96.13 6.34
N ARG A 2 35.35 -95.03 6.81
CA ARG A 2 34.73 -93.95 6.06
C ARG A 2 35.50 -92.68 6.37
N TRP A 3 36.36 -92.20 5.47
CA TRP A 3 36.94 -90.86 5.51
C TRP A 3 37.43 -90.49 4.11
N GLN A 4 36.80 -89.46 3.53
CA GLN A 4 37.46 -88.53 2.62
C GLN A 4 36.63 -87.26 2.61
N ASP A 5 37.13 -86.31 3.39
CA ASP A 5 36.58 -84.98 3.58
C ASP A 5 36.73 -84.15 2.31
N ARG A 6 35.67 -83.40 1.99
CA ARG A 6 35.62 -82.51 0.85
C ARG A 6 36.44 -81.25 1.14
N HIS A 7 37.30 -80.92 0.18
CA HIS A 7 38.08 -79.70 0.11
C HIS A 7 37.21 -78.44 0.13
N THR A 8 37.33 -77.70 1.24
CA THR A 8 37.39 -76.24 1.38
C THR A 8 36.79 -75.38 0.24
N SER A 9 35.58 -74.87 0.46
CA SER A 9 35.02 -73.75 -0.30
C SER A 9 35.55 -72.41 0.24
N TRP A 10 36.65 -71.93 -0.33
CA TRP A 10 37.19 -70.59 -0.08
C TRP A 10 36.43 -69.53 -0.88
N PHE A 11 35.20 -69.21 -0.48
CA PHE A 11 34.49 -68.07 -1.04
C PHE A 11 34.14 -67.08 0.06
N ARG A 12 35.14 -66.30 0.49
CA ARG A 12 34.91 -64.98 1.09
C ARG A 12 35.28 -63.91 0.08
N ARG A 13 34.35 -63.57 -0.82
CA ARG A 13 34.37 -62.25 -1.47
C ARG A 13 33.91 -61.24 -0.42
N ALA A 14 34.86 -60.50 0.14
CA ALA A 14 34.57 -59.31 0.90
C ALA A 14 33.95 -58.27 -0.05
N VAL A 15 32.64 -58.09 0.01
CA VAL A 15 31.98 -56.93 -0.58
C VAL A 15 32.38 -55.74 0.28
N ARG A 16 33.34 -54.93 -0.21
CA ARG A 16 33.57 -53.61 0.34
C ARG A 16 32.34 -52.77 -0.01
N PRO A 17 31.56 -52.24 0.95
CA PRO A 17 30.59 -51.23 0.61
C PRO A 17 31.38 -49.99 0.18
N GLY A 18 31.47 -49.79 -1.14
CA GLY A 18 31.92 -48.53 -1.70
C GLY A 18 31.05 -47.44 -1.12
N ARG A 19 31.68 -46.48 -0.44
CA ARG A 19 31.00 -45.30 0.11
C ARG A 19 30.12 -44.72 -0.98
N VAL A 20 28.82 -44.69 -0.71
CA VAL A 20 27.88 -43.86 -1.46
C VAL A 20 28.24 -42.42 -1.09
N LEU A 21 29.23 -41.85 -1.76
CA LEU A 21 29.42 -40.42 -1.80
C LEU A 21 28.22 -39.88 -2.56
N ARG A 22 27.14 -39.64 -1.81
CA ARG A 22 26.06 -38.75 -2.21
C ARG A 22 26.73 -37.52 -2.80
N GLY A 23 26.68 -37.41 -4.12
CA GLY A 23 27.02 -36.19 -4.80
C GLY A 23 26.15 -35.08 -4.23
N LEU A 24 26.75 -34.27 -3.37
CA LEU A 24 26.29 -32.95 -2.98
C LEU A 24 26.48 -32.02 -4.20
N GLY A 25 25.92 -32.38 -5.35
CA GLY A 25 25.73 -31.45 -6.48
C GLY A 25 24.61 -30.45 -6.17
N ARG A 26 24.54 -29.99 -4.92
CA ARG A 26 23.39 -29.37 -4.27
C ARG A 26 23.73 -28.08 -3.55
N GLU A 27 24.90 -27.49 -3.82
CA GLU A 27 25.43 -26.44 -2.95
C GLU A 27 25.44 -25.07 -3.64
N GLU A 28 25.93 -24.91 -4.86
CA GLU A 28 26.04 -23.56 -5.46
C GLU A 28 24.68 -22.96 -5.87
N ARG A 29 23.82 -23.72 -6.58
CA ARG A 29 22.51 -23.23 -7.05
C ARG A 29 21.50 -23.02 -5.91
N GLY A 30 21.60 -23.83 -4.86
CA GLY A 30 20.74 -23.71 -3.67
C GLY A 30 21.15 -22.53 -2.78
N THR A 31 22.45 -22.26 -2.69
CA THR A 31 22.98 -21.13 -1.93
C THR A 31 22.57 -19.80 -2.56
N ALA A 32 22.71 -19.65 -3.88
CA ALA A 32 22.28 -18.45 -4.60
C ALA A 32 20.77 -18.17 -4.45
N ALA A 33 19.93 -19.21 -4.44
CA ALA A 33 18.49 -19.07 -4.20
C ALA A 33 18.17 -18.59 -2.77
N ALA A 34 18.94 -19.05 -1.77
CA ALA A 34 18.79 -18.64 -0.38
C ALA A 34 19.26 -17.19 -0.15
N GLU A 35 20.37 -16.79 -0.75
CA GLU A 35 20.86 -15.39 -0.71
C GLU A 35 19.86 -14.43 -1.35
N PHE A 36 19.29 -14.82 -2.50
CA PHE A 36 18.26 -14.03 -3.15
C PHE A 36 16.98 -13.92 -2.30
N ALA A 37 16.55 -15.02 -1.65
CA ALA A 37 15.40 -15.00 -0.75
C ALA A 37 15.60 -14.01 0.43
N LEU A 38 16.83 -13.90 0.93
CA LEU A 38 17.20 -12.97 2.01
C LEU A 38 17.16 -11.50 1.55
N LEU A 39 17.41 -11.22 0.27
CA LEU A 39 17.38 -9.87 -0.30
C LEU A 39 15.98 -9.47 -0.77
N ILE A 40 15.23 -10.39 -1.39
CA ILE A 40 13.90 -10.09 -1.92
C ILE A 40 12.91 -9.75 -0.81
N THR A 41 13.01 -10.38 0.36
CA THR A 41 12.11 -10.09 1.49
C THR A 41 12.16 -8.61 1.94
N PRO A 42 13.31 -8.05 2.35
CA PRO A 42 13.38 -6.63 2.71
C PRO A 42 13.14 -5.70 1.51
N LEU A 43 13.57 -6.09 0.30
CA LEU A 43 13.31 -5.30 -0.92
C LEU A 43 11.81 -5.17 -1.19
N MET A 44 11.04 -6.24 -1.04
CA MET A 44 9.59 -6.22 -1.22
C MET A 44 8.92 -5.35 -0.16
N VAL A 45 9.34 -5.41 1.10
CA VAL A 45 8.82 -4.54 2.17
C VAL A 45 9.04 -3.07 1.83
N ILE A 46 10.25 -2.70 1.42
CA ILE A 46 10.58 -1.33 1.04
C ILE A 46 9.79 -0.90 -0.21
N MET A 47 9.70 -1.77 -1.22
CA MET A 47 8.98 -1.48 -2.46
C MET A 47 7.49 -1.25 -2.21
N PHE A 48 6.84 -2.10 -1.42
CA PHE A 48 5.46 -1.88 -0.99
C PHE A 48 5.32 -0.59 -0.17
N GLY A 49 6.27 -0.30 0.72
CA GLY A 49 6.29 0.96 1.47
C GLY A 49 6.31 2.19 0.56
N ILE A 50 7.18 2.21 -0.46
CA ILE A 50 7.27 3.31 -1.43
C ILE A 50 5.97 3.44 -2.23
N VAL A 51 5.40 2.34 -2.71
CA VAL A 51 4.14 2.35 -3.47
C VAL A 51 2.99 2.88 -2.62
N GLN A 52 2.85 2.40 -1.38
CA GLN A 52 1.81 2.87 -0.46
C GLN A 52 1.97 4.36 -0.13
N PHE A 53 3.20 4.81 0.14
CA PHE A 53 3.48 6.22 0.37
C PHE A 53 3.13 7.09 -0.86
N GLY A 54 3.52 6.66 -2.06
CA GLY A 54 3.22 7.37 -3.30
C GLY A 54 1.72 7.51 -3.54
N LEU A 55 0.94 6.47 -3.24
CA LEU A 55 -0.53 6.51 -3.34
C LEU A 55 -1.15 7.44 -2.31
N ALA A 56 -0.75 7.34 -1.03
CA ALA A 56 -1.23 8.23 0.01
C ALA A 56 -0.94 9.71 -0.30
N PHE A 57 0.26 9.99 -0.83
CA PHE A 57 0.64 11.32 -1.28
C PHE A 57 -0.19 11.80 -2.49
N SER A 58 -0.48 10.91 -3.43
CA SER A 58 -1.37 11.19 -4.57
C SER A 58 -2.77 11.58 -4.10
N VAL A 59 -3.36 10.78 -3.19
CA VAL A 59 -4.67 11.05 -2.57
C VAL A 59 -4.67 12.41 -1.88
N TYR A 60 -3.64 12.72 -1.08
CA TYR A 60 -3.50 14.01 -0.40
C TYR A 60 -3.52 15.20 -1.37
N ASN A 61 -2.80 15.08 -2.48
CA ASN A 61 -2.75 16.12 -3.50
C ASN A 61 -4.11 16.28 -4.21
N THR A 62 -4.79 15.18 -4.54
CA THR A 62 -6.13 15.25 -5.15
C THR A 62 -7.13 15.91 -4.21
N MET A 63 -7.13 15.58 -2.91
CA MET A 63 -7.98 16.26 -1.92
C MET A 63 -7.71 17.75 -1.85
N THR A 64 -6.43 18.13 -1.82
CA THR A 64 -6.04 19.54 -1.70
C THR A 64 -6.50 20.33 -2.92
N ASP A 65 -6.37 19.75 -4.11
CA ASP A 65 -6.87 20.36 -5.34
C ASP A 65 -8.40 20.46 -5.36
N ALA A 66 -9.11 19.39 -4.97
CA ALA A 66 -10.57 19.38 -4.85
C ALA A 66 -11.08 20.45 -3.86
N ALA A 67 -10.45 20.56 -2.69
CA ALA A 67 -10.77 21.56 -1.68
C ALA A 67 -10.55 23.00 -2.20
N ARG A 68 -9.46 23.23 -2.95
CA ARG A 68 -9.19 24.52 -3.59
C ARG A 68 -10.22 24.87 -4.66
N ARG A 69 -10.61 23.90 -5.51
CA ARG A 69 -11.65 24.09 -6.53
C ARG A 69 -12.99 24.47 -5.89
N ALA A 70 -13.42 23.72 -4.88
CA ALA A 70 -14.65 23.98 -4.15
C ALA A 70 -14.63 25.35 -3.44
N ALA A 71 -13.54 25.66 -2.74
CA ALA A 71 -13.40 26.95 -2.05
C ALA A 71 -13.41 28.12 -3.04
N ARG A 72 -12.75 27.99 -4.19
CA ARG A 72 -12.74 29.02 -5.25
C ARG A 72 -14.12 29.20 -5.87
N ALA A 73 -14.86 28.14 -6.10
CA ALA A 73 -16.21 28.22 -6.67
C ALA A 73 -17.12 29.09 -5.79
N VAL A 74 -17.13 28.85 -4.47
CA VAL A 74 -17.94 29.65 -3.54
C VAL A 74 -17.37 31.06 -3.34
N ALA A 75 -16.05 31.19 -3.14
CA ALA A 75 -15.43 32.46 -2.77
C ALA A 75 -15.35 33.45 -3.94
N VAL A 76 -15.14 32.96 -5.16
CA VAL A 76 -14.85 33.79 -6.34
C VAL A 76 -15.97 33.72 -7.37
N GLN A 77 -16.48 32.53 -7.68
CA GLN A 77 -17.50 32.37 -8.72
C GLN A 77 -18.92 32.63 -8.19
N GLY A 78 -19.08 32.70 -6.86
CA GLY A 78 -20.35 33.01 -6.21
C GLY A 78 -21.32 31.85 -6.13
N GLU A 79 -20.84 30.61 -6.30
CA GLU A 79 -21.62 29.41 -6.06
C GLU A 79 -22.21 29.37 -4.65
N ALA A 80 -23.38 28.75 -4.53
CA ALA A 80 -24.01 28.54 -3.23
C ALA A 80 -23.08 27.70 -2.33
N PRO A 81 -22.91 28.05 -1.03
CA PRO A 81 -22.09 27.28 -0.10
C PRO A 81 -22.42 25.77 -0.06
N GLY A 82 -23.69 25.41 -0.26
CA GLY A 82 -24.14 24.02 -0.32
C GLY A 82 -23.57 23.23 -1.50
N ASN A 83 -23.17 23.90 -2.59
CA ASN A 83 -22.61 23.24 -3.79
C ASN A 83 -21.13 22.89 -3.64
N ALA A 84 -20.42 23.47 -2.66
CA ALA A 84 -19.00 23.21 -2.45
C ALA A 84 -18.70 21.73 -2.20
N GLY A 85 -19.55 21.05 -1.42
CA GLY A 85 -19.44 19.61 -1.16
C GLY A 85 -19.52 18.80 -2.44
N THR A 86 -20.52 19.09 -3.27
CA THR A 86 -20.73 18.43 -4.57
C THR A 86 -19.55 18.66 -5.53
N ILE A 87 -19.02 19.89 -5.60
CA ILE A 87 -17.86 20.23 -6.46
C ILE A 87 -16.60 19.48 -6.01
N ALA A 88 -16.37 19.40 -4.70
CA ALA A 88 -15.27 18.63 -4.14
C ALA A 88 -15.43 17.13 -4.42
N GLN A 89 -16.62 16.56 -4.19
CA GLN A 89 -16.92 15.15 -4.44
C GLN A 89 -16.76 14.78 -5.92
N ASN A 90 -17.24 15.62 -6.83
CA ASN A 90 -17.06 15.41 -8.28
C ASN A 90 -15.58 15.39 -8.69
N SER A 91 -14.73 16.18 -8.02
CA SER A 91 -13.29 16.19 -8.26
C SER A 91 -12.58 14.95 -7.72
N LEU A 92 -13.22 14.20 -6.82
CA LEU A 92 -12.69 13.00 -6.17
C LEU A 92 -13.23 11.69 -6.77
N GLN A 93 -14.10 11.74 -7.76
CA GLN A 93 -14.72 10.55 -8.38
C GLN A 93 -13.72 9.53 -8.94
N SER A 94 -12.52 9.98 -9.34
CA SER A 94 -11.45 9.08 -9.79
C SER A 94 -10.98 8.11 -8.69
N TRP A 95 -11.28 8.41 -7.43
CA TRP A 95 -10.97 7.61 -6.25
C TRP A 95 -12.23 6.93 -5.68
N GLY A 96 -13.12 6.42 -6.55
CA GLY A 96 -14.44 5.88 -6.18
C GLY A 96 -14.47 4.68 -5.21
N HIS A 97 -13.31 4.19 -4.76
CA HIS A 97 -13.18 3.17 -3.72
C HIS A 97 -12.91 3.74 -2.32
N THR A 98 -12.70 5.04 -2.20
CA THR A 98 -12.32 5.72 -0.96
C THR A 98 -13.47 6.65 -0.53
N GLN A 99 -13.86 6.61 0.74
CA GLN A 99 -14.92 7.48 1.25
C GLN A 99 -14.35 8.82 1.72
N PHE A 100 -14.75 9.90 1.06
CA PHE A 100 -14.35 11.25 1.43
C PHE A 100 -15.49 11.96 2.16
N SER A 101 -15.24 12.39 3.39
CA SER A 101 -16.09 13.37 4.06
C SER A 101 -15.65 14.77 3.66
N VAL A 102 -16.59 15.61 3.24
CA VAL A 102 -16.34 17.00 2.86
C VAL A 102 -17.19 17.90 3.74
N ASP A 103 -16.52 18.67 4.59
CA ASP A 103 -17.16 19.69 5.43
C ASP A 103 -16.89 21.07 4.83
N THR A 104 -17.97 21.81 4.58
CA THR A 104 -17.87 23.21 4.13
C THR A 104 -18.48 24.12 5.19
N GLU A 105 -17.71 25.11 5.61
CA GLU A 105 -18.14 26.12 6.57
C GLU A 105 -17.94 27.50 5.96
N VAL A 106 -18.99 28.33 5.98
CA VAL A 106 -18.89 29.75 5.59
C VAL A 106 -19.08 30.58 6.84
N ALA A 107 -18.00 31.23 7.27
CA ALA A 107 -18.02 32.08 8.44
C ALA A 107 -18.75 33.41 8.15
N PRO A 108 -19.32 34.05 9.18
CA PRO A 108 -20.03 35.34 9.04
C PRO A 108 -19.15 36.48 8.48
N ASP A 109 -17.83 36.36 8.61
CA ASP A 109 -16.83 37.30 8.08
C ASP A 109 -16.50 37.10 6.58
N GLY A 110 -17.19 36.15 5.93
CA GLY A 110 -17.01 35.81 4.52
C GLY A 110 -15.86 34.85 4.25
N ARG A 111 -15.23 34.22 5.26
CA ARG A 111 -14.28 33.13 5.02
C ARG A 111 -15.00 31.83 4.69
N VAL A 112 -14.63 31.23 3.56
CA VAL A 112 -15.05 29.89 3.15
C VAL A 112 -13.96 28.91 3.56
N THR A 113 -14.29 27.95 4.42
CA THR A 113 -13.42 26.84 4.81
C THR A 113 -13.95 25.57 4.19
N VAL A 114 -13.12 24.87 3.43
CA VAL A 114 -13.41 23.52 2.94
C VAL A 114 -12.43 22.56 3.61
N ARG A 115 -12.96 21.54 4.28
CA ARG A 115 -12.20 20.44 4.86
C ARG A 115 -12.59 19.16 4.16
N ILE A 116 -11.59 18.38 3.76
CA ILE A 116 -11.79 17.05 3.20
C ILE A 116 -11.02 16.07 4.07
N SER A 117 -11.67 14.98 4.47
CA SER A 117 -11.07 13.92 5.28
C SER A 117 -11.40 12.54 4.73
N THR A 118 -10.45 11.61 4.83
CA THR A 118 -10.63 10.18 4.53
C THR A 118 -9.93 9.33 5.59
N GLY A 119 -10.34 8.08 5.78
CA GLY A 119 -9.54 7.11 6.54
C GLY A 119 -8.22 6.79 5.83
N LEU A 120 -7.09 6.78 6.54
CA LEU A 120 -5.79 6.31 6.00
C LEU A 120 -5.87 4.83 5.62
N SER A 121 -6.69 4.04 6.30
CA SER A 121 -6.96 2.64 5.98
C SER A 121 -7.68 2.47 4.64
N GLU A 122 -8.54 3.42 4.24
CA GLU A 122 -9.25 3.43 2.94
C GLU A 122 -8.40 4.01 1.80
N ALA A 123 -7.38 4.81 2.13
CA ALA A 123 -6.40 5.33 1.19
C ALA A 123 -5.24 4.35 0.94
N ALA A 124 -5.02 3.39 1.84
CA ALA A 124 -3.98 2.38 1.74
C ALA A 124 -4.47 1.12 0.98
N LEU A 125 -3.63 0.57 0.09
CA LEU A 125 -3.96 -0.65 -0.64
C LEU A 125 -3.89 -1.92 0.21
N ILE A 126 -3.02 -1.94 1.23
CA ILE A 126 -2.75 -3.13 2.03
C ILE A 126 -2.48 -2.67 3.47
N ASN A 127 -3.26 -3.16 4.44
CA ASN A 127 -2.96 -3.06 5.88
C ASN A 127 -2.54 -4.44 6.41
N PRO A 128 -1.33 -4.92 6.10
CA PRO A 128 -0.99 -6.34 6.32
C PRO A 128 -0.81 -6.70 7.80
N VAL A 129 -0.75 -5.71 8.71
CA VAL A 129 -0.41 -5.93 10.14
C VAL A 129 -1.25 -5.05 11.09
N GLY A 130 -2.30 -4.36 10.61
CA GLY A 130 -3.06 -3.44 11.48
C GLY A 130 -2.24 -2.24 11.98
N LEU A 131 -1.15 -1.91 11.29
CA LEU A 131 -0.21 -0.84 11.68
C LEU A 131 -0.81 0.56 11.54
N ILE A 132 -1.84 0.68 10.71
CA ILE A 132 -2.60 1.91 10.52
C ILE A 132 -3.87 1.76 11.36
N PRO A 133 -4.03 2.54 12.43
CA PRO A 133 -5.27 2.58 13.20
C PRO A 133 -6.46 2.96 12.32
N ASP A 134 -7.62 2.37 12.57
CA ASP A 134 -8.84 2.61 11.79
C ASP A 134 -9.35 4.07 11.94
N ASP A 135 -8.95 4.76 13.01
CA ASP A 135 -9.24 6.17 13.28
C ASP A 135 -8.21 7.14 12.68
N ALA A 136 -7.12 6.63 12.09
CA ALA A 136 -6.15 7.49 11.43
C ALA A 136 -6.78 8.12 10.18
N GLN A 137 -6.88 9.45 10.16
CA GLN A 137 -7.50 10.19 9.05
C GLN A 137 -6.53 11.14 8.36
N LEU A 138 -6.62 11.20 7.03
CA LEU A 138 -5.88 12.14 6.21
C LEU A 138 -6.84 13.30 5.97
N SER A 139 -6.51 14.47 6.50
CA SER A 139 -7.35 15.65 6.35
C SER A 139 -6.58 16.80 5.70
N THR A 140 -7.26 17.54 4.85
CA THR A 140 -6.77 18.80 4.28
C THR A 140 -7.78 19.90 4.55
N ARG A 141 -7.26 21.12 4.80
CA ARG A 141 -8.08 22.30 5.08
C ARG A 141 -7.65 23.43 4.16
N VAL A 142 -8.60 23.98 3.44
CA VAL A 142 -8.42 25.15 2.58
C VAL A 142 -9.34 26.26 3.07
N VAL A 143 -8.79 27.46 3.22
CA VAL A 143 -9.54 28.65 3.63
C VAL A 143 -9.37 29.71 2.55
N MET A 144 -10.48 30.26 2.04
CA MET A 144 -10.48 31.38 1.10
C MET A 144 -11.40 32.49 1.60
N ARG A 145 -11.06 33.74 1.26
CA ARG A 145 -11.92 34.89 1.54
C ARG A 145 -12.88 35.09 0.37
N ARG A 146 -14.18 35.15 0.66
CA ARG A 146 -15.20 35.47 -0.34
C ARG A 146 -15.03 36.90 -0.82
N LEU A 147 -15.07 37.09 -2.14
CA LEU A 147 -14.96 38.41 -2.74
C LEU A 147 -16.26 39.21 -2.53
N PRO A 148 -16.16 40.52 -2.23
CA PRO A 148 -17.32 41.39 -2.17
C PRO A 148 -18.03 41.41 -3.54
N GLY A 149 -19.29 41.00 -3.59
CA GLY A 149 -20.12 41.01 -4.82
C GLY A 149 -20.37 39.65 -5.47
N ALA A 150 -19.72 38.57 -5.04
CA ALA A 150 -19.92 37.21 -5.56
C ALA A 150 -21.19 36.53 -4.98
N GLY A 151 -22.32 37.22 -4.92
CA GLY A 151 -23.54 36.73 -4.24
C GLY A 151 -24.84 37.37 -4.70
N GLY A 152 -24.88 37.88 -5.94
CA GLY A 152 -26.10 38.38 -6.57
C GLY A 152 -26.61 37.39 -7.61
N GLY A 153 -27.19 36.27 -7.16
CA GLY A 153 -27.75 35.26 -8.04
C GLY A 153 -28.42 34.19 -7.18
N SER A 154 -29.74 34.26 -7.14
CA SER A 154 -30.70 33.39 -6.44
C SER A 154 -30.44 31.89 -6.62
#